data_AF-A0A0F8W3Y1-F1
#
_entry.id   AF-A0A0F8W3Y1-F1
#
_cell.length_a   1.000
_cell.length_b   1.000
_cell.length_c   1.000
_cell.angle_alpha   90.00
_cell.angle_beta   90.00
_cell.angle_gamma   90.00
#
_symmetry.space_group_name_H-M   'P 1'
#
loop_
_entity.id
_entity.type
_entity.pdbx_description
1 polymer ?
#
loop_
_entity_poly.entity_id
_entity_poly.type
_entity_poly.pdbx_seq_one_letter_code
_entity_poly.pdbx_strand_id
1 'polypeptide(L)' 'MALDEAQVRVGLDRREGLIVKVQGLEKWRPVVGFRGYLVSNLGRVFSNLSDKCLKPQPSGSGHLRVALRRH' A
#
# COMPACT_ATOMS: atom_id res chain seq x y z
N MET A 1 -6.27 -10.97 25.01
CA MET A 1 -5.69 -10.25 23.85
C MET A 1 -6.35 -10.83 22.62
N ALA A 2 -7.20 -10.05 21.96
CA ALA A 2 -8.09 -10.52 20.90
C ALA A 2 -7.29 -10.90 19.63
N LEU A 3 -7.62 -12.06 19.08
CA LEU A 3 -7.20 -12.48 17.74
C LEU A 3 -8.03 -11.67 16.73
N ASP A 4 -7.33 -10.93 15.86
CA ASP A 4 -7.94 -10.14 14.79
C ASP A 4 -8.46 -11.11 13.71
N GLU A 5 -9.74 -11.47 13.81
CA GLU A 5 -10.42 -12.33 12.85
C GLU A 5 -10.70 -11.55 11.56
N ALA A 6 -9.88 -11.77 10.53
CA ALA A 6 -10.12 -11.26 9.20
C ALA A 6 -11.42 -11.87 8.62
N GLN A 7 -12.48 -11.06 8.54
CA GLN A 7 -13.74 -11.45 7.92
C GLN A 7 -13.62 -11.47 6.39
N VAL A 8 -13.54 -12.67 5.80
CA VAL A 8 -13.60 -12.88 4.35
C VAL A 8 -15.08 -12.94 3.91
N ARG A 9 -15.55 -11.94 3.15
CA ARG A 9 -16.87 -12.00 2.49
C ARG A 9 -16.68 -12.42 1.03
N VAL A 10 -16.99 -13.67 0.72
CA VAL A 10 -16.94 -14.20 -0.66
C VAL A 10 -18.27 -13.87 -1.36
N GLY A 11 -18.21 -13.05 -2.41
CA GLY A 11 -19.33 -12.83 -3.33
C GLY A 11 -19.05 -13.54 -4.65
N LEU A 12 -19.95 -14.42 -5.09
CA LEU A 12 -19.88 -15.09 -6.39
C LEU A 12 -20.63 -14.24 -7.43
N ASP A 13 -19.92 -13.61 -8.37
CA ASP A 13 -20.55 -13.04 -9.58
C ASP A 13 -20.60 -14.10 -10.69
N ARG A 14 -21.69 -14.10 -11.47
CA ARG A 14 -22.01 -15.15 -12.46
C ARG A 14 -21.22 -15.04 -13.78
N ARG A 15 -20.19 -14.19 -13.85
CA ARG A 15 -19.31 -14.05 -15.02
C ARG A 15 -17.87 -14.34 -14.59
N GLU A 16 -17.32 -15.40 -15.17
CA GLU A 16 -16.07 -16.06 -14.84
C GLU A 16 -14.92 -15.13 -14.41
N GLY A 17 -14.64 -15.12 -13.11
CA GLY A 17 -13.52 -14.43 -12.51
C GLY A 17 -13.76 -14.24 -11.02
N LEU A 18 -13.13 -15.05 -10.18
CA LEU A 18 -13.16 -14.91 -8.72
C LEU A 18 -12.48 -13.58 -8.33
N ILE A 19 -13.22 -12.47 -8.27
CA ILE A 19 -12.71 -11.22 -7.71
C ILE A 19 -12.75 -11.37 -6.19
N VAL A 20 -11.66 -11.90 -5.62
CA VAL A 20 -11.44 -11.82 -4.18
C VAL A 20 -11.17 -10.35 -3.88
N LYS A 21 -12.19 -9.60 -3.45
CA LYS A 21 -11.99 -8.30 -2.79
C LYS A 21 -11.29 -8.58 -1.47
N VAL A 22 -9.96 -8.64 -1.49
CA VAL A 22 -9.18 -8.76 -0.26
C VAL A 22 -9.15 -7.39 0.42
N GLN A 23 -10.26 -7.02 1.05
CA GLN A 23 -10.30 -5.96 2.03
C GLN A 23 -9.53 -6.45 3.26
N GLY A 24 -8.21 -6.21 3.30
CA GLY A 24 -7.38 -6.56 4.46
C GLY A 24 -5.87 -6.74 4.21
N LEU A 25 -5.39 -6.72 2.97
CA LEU A 25 -3.98 -7.07 2.71
C LEU A 25 -2.99 -5.90 2.76
N GLU A 26 -3.41 -4.67 2.50
CA GLU A 26 -2.47 -3.54 2.44
C GLU A 26 -2.19 -2.98 3.84
N LYS A 27 -0.99 -3.27 4.36
CA LYS A 27 -0.49 -2.80 5.65
C LYS A 27 0.46 -1.64 5.43
N TRP A 28 0.18 -0.52 6.10
CA TRP A 28 0.99 0.70 6.04
C TRP A 28 1.87 0.83 7.27
N ARG A 29 3.12 1.29 7.07
CA ARG A 29 4.08 1.55 8.14
C ARG A 29 4.82 2.87 7.90
N PRO A 30 5.20 3.60 8.96
CA PRO A 30 5.99 4.82 8.80
C PRO A 30 7.39 4.51 8.23
N VAL A 31 7.89 5.41 7.39
CA VAL A 31 9.26 5.32 6.88
C VAL A 31 10.24 5.85 7.92
N VAL A 32 11.17 5.01 8.36
CA VAL A 32 12.16 5.36 9.38
C VAL A 32 13.03 6.53 8.91
N GLY A 33 13.15 7.57 9.72
CA GLY A 33 13.95 8.76 9.41
C GLY A 33 13.30 9.76 8.46
N PHE A 34 12.06 9.51 8.02
CA PHE A 34 11.29 10.43 7.16
C PHE A 34 9.89 10.66 7.74
N ARG A 35 9.72 11.77 8.46
CA ARG A 35 8.44 12.16 9.04
C ARG A 35 7.41 12.45 7.94
N GLY A 36 6.17 12.03 8.17
CA GLY A 36 5.06 12.28 7.24
C GLY A 36 4.99 11.35 6.04
N TYR A 37 5.79 10.28 6.00
CA TYR A 37 5.70 9.26 4.95
C TYR A 37 5.34 7.88 5.51
N LEU A 38 4.48 7.19 4.76
CA LEU A 38 4.07 5.81 5.02
C LEU A 38 4.43 4.96 3.80
N VAL A 39 4.82 3.70 4.04
CA VAL A 39 5.06 2.70 3.00
C VAL A 39 4.14 1.51 3.22
N SER A 40 3.58 0.99 2.14
CA SER A 40 2.76 -0.22 2.18
C SER A 40 3.56 -1.47 1.85
N ASN A 41 3.09 -2.63 2.31
CA ASN A 41 3.62 -3.94 1.89
C ASN A 41 3.43 -4.24 0.39
N LEU A 42 2.68 -3.40 -0.34
CA LEU A 42 2.57 -3.46 -1.81
C LEU A 42 3.57 -2.52 -2.51
N GLY A 43 4.48 -1.89 -1.78
CA GLY A 43 5.50 -1.01 -2.32
C GLY A 43 5.00 0.40 -2.66
N ARG A 44 3.81 0.78 -2.22
CA ARG A 44 3.29 2.15 -2.37
C ARG A 44 3.87 3.05 -1.29
N VAL A 45 4.06 4.31 -1.63
CA VAL A 45 4.55 5.32 -0.70
C VAL A 45 3.53 6.45 -0.64
N PHE A 46 3.07 6.77 0.56
CA PHE A 46 2.10 7.82 0.82
C PHE A 46 2.76 8.96 1.60
N SER A 47 2.41 10.18 1.24
CA SER A 47 2.85 11.41 1.89
C SER A 47 1.68 12.02 2.65
N ASN A 48 1.73 11.99 3.98
CA ASN A 48 0.72 12.60 4.86
C ASN A 48 0.68 14.13 4.70
N LEU A 49 1.80 14.76 4.35
CA LEU A 49 1.87 16.21 4.19
C LEU A 49 1.10 16.70 2.95
N SER A 50 1.09 15.90 1.90
CA SER A 50 0.43 16.24 0.62
C SER A 50 -0.84 15.44 0.38
N ASP A 51 -1.22 14.57 1.32
CA ASP A 51 -2.35 13.63 1.27
C ASP A 51 -2.39 12.82 -0.04
N LYS A 52 -1.24 12.32 -0.49
CA LYS A 52 -1.07 11.72 -1.83
C LYS A 52 -0.16 10.49 -1.82
N CYS A 53 -0.54 9.49 -2.62
CA CYS A 53 0.35 8.41 -3.03
C CYS A 53 1.36 8.93 -4.06
N LEU A 54 2.64 8.76 -3.77
CA LEU A 54 3.72 9.17 -4.65
C LEU A 54 3.83 8.22 -5.85
N LYS A 55 3.97 8.80 -7.05
CA LYS A 55 4.12 8.04 -8.28
C LYS A 55 5.55 7.49 -8.38
N PRO A 56 5.74 6.16 -8.47
CA PRO A 56 7.06 5.57 -8.67
C PRO A 56 7.64 5.97 -10.02
N GLN A 57 8.93 6.26 -10.05
CA GLN A 57 9.68 6.58 -11.26
C GLN A 57 10.63 5.42 -11.59
N PRO A 58 10.65 4.93 -12.84
CA PRO A 58 11.60 3.91 -13.25
C PRO A 58 13.03 4.46 -13.24
N SER A 59 13.96 3.66 -12.74
CA SER A 59 15.40 3.90 -12.86
C SER A 59 15.97 3.14 -14.06
N GLY A 60 17.11 3.59 -14.60
CA GLY A 60 17.86 2.84 -15.62
C GLY A 60 18.27 1.42 -15.17
N SER A 61 18.22 1.15 -13.87
CA SER A 61 18.48 -0.16 -13.26
C SER A 61 17.23 -1.08 -13.20
N GLY A 62 16.09 -0.68 -13.75
CA GLY A 62 14.82 -1.44 -13.68
C GLY A 62 14.10 -1.38 -12.33
N HIS A 63 14.67 -0.70 -11.34
CA HIS A 63 14.06 -0.54 -10.01
C HIS A 63 13.18 0.72 -9.97
N LEU A 64 12.01 0.61 -9.34
CA LEU A 64 11.17 1.77 -9.07
C LEU A 64 11.76 2.61 -7.93
N ARG A 65 11.74 3.93 -8.10
CA ARG A 65 12.25 4.89 -7.12
C ARG A 65 11.19 5.94 -6.80
N VAL A 66 11.22 6.41 -5.55
CA VAL A 66 10.42 7.53 -5.07
C VAL A 66 11.35 8.43 -4.27
N ALA A 67 11.31 9.74 -4.52
CA ALA A 67 12.07 10.71 -3.78
C ALA A 67 11.31 11.13 -2.51
N LEU A 68 11.94 11.03 -1.35
CA LEU A 68 11.43 11.52 -0.08
C LEU A 68 12.19 12.77 0.32
N ARG A 69 11.49 13.80 0.80
CA ARG A 69 12.12 15.00 1.33
C ARG A 69 12.17 14.92 2.85
N ARG A 70 13.30 15.32 3.44
CA ARG A 70 13.39 15.53 4.89
C ARG A 70 12.88 16.93 5.20
N HIS A 71 12.01 17.01 6.20
CA HIS A 71 11.51 18.26 6.78
C HIS A 71 12.15 18.44 8.16
#